data_AF-A0A8S3BTS0-F1
#
_entry.id   AF-A0A8S3BTS0-F1
#
_cell.length_a   1.000
_cell.length_b   1.000
_cell.length_c   1.000
_cell.angle_alpha   90.00
_cell.angle_beta   90.00
_cell.angle_gamma   90.00
#
_symmetry.space_group_name_H-M   'P 1'
#
loop_
_entity.id
_entity.type
_entity.pdbx_description
1 polymer ?
#
loop_
_entity_poly.entity_id
_entity_poly.type
_entity_poly.pdbx_seq_one_letter_code
_entity_poly.pdbx_strand_id
1 'polypeptide(L)' 'VSRQGFTELMSNINARAKVVPLLPKLVNPIKLALSSTDDDVFEGALNALIQLSTVVGNELDKYLKTYLSIVSFLGV' A
#
# COMPACT_ATOMS: atom_id res chain seq x y z
N VAL A 1 12.84 5.85 10.09
CA VAL A 1 11.83 6.61 10.86
C VAL A 1 10.39 6.42 10.34
N SER A 2 10.14 6.36 9.03
CA SER A 2 8.76 6.28 8.47
C SER A 2 8.05 4.90 8.55
N ARG A 3 8.78 3.78 8.43
CA ARG A 3 8.18 2.42 8.40
C ARG A 3 7.48 2.02 9.71
N GLN A 4 8.08 2.33 10.87
CA GLN A 4 7.51 1.99 12.19
C GLN A 4 6.20 2.75 12.48
N GLY A 5 6.16 4.05 12.19
CA GLY A 5 4.95 4.86 12.40
C GLY A 5 3.76 4.40 11.54
N PHE A 6 4.01 3.91 10.32
CA PHE A 6 2.97 3.32 9.49
C PHE A 6 2.40 2.03 10.12
N THR A 7 3.26 1.12 10.56
CA THR A 7 2.85 -0.13 11.22
C THR A 7 2.09 0.12 12.53
N GLU A 8 2.50 1.11 13.32
CA GLU A 8 1.79 1.51 14.55
C GLU A 8 0.39 2.06 14.26
N LEU A 9 0.24 2.87 13.22
CA LEU A 9 -1.07 3.39 12.79
C LEU A 9 -2.00 2.29 12.29
N MET A 10 -1.45 1.30 11.57
CA MET A 10 -2.20 0.18 11.02
C MET A 10 -2.61 -0.86 12.09
N SER A 11 -1.89 -0.93 13.21
CA SER A 11 -2.19 -1.85 14.32
C SER A 11 -3.24 -1.31 15.31
N ASN A 12 -3.79 -0.12 15.07
CA ASN A 12 -4.81 0.48 15.92
C ASN A 12 -6.18 -0.19 15.71
N ILE A 13 -6.96 -0.40 16.78
CA ILE A 13 -8.30 -1.03 16.74
C ILE A 13 -9.29 -0.30 15.81
N ASN A 14 -9.05 0.98 15.52
CA ASN A 14 -9.84 1.81 14.61
C ASN A 14 -9.13 2.12 13.29
N ALA A 15 -8.03 1.45 12.97
CA ALA A 15 -7.25 1.69 11.77
C ALA A 15 -8.14 1.57 10.52
N ARG A 16 -8.94 0.51 10.40
CA ARG A 16 -9.83 0.31 9.25
C ARG A 16 -10.78 1.49 9.01
N ALA A 17 -11.47 1.97 10.05
CA ALA A 17 -12.43 3.08 9.93
C ALA A 17 -11.78 4.39 9.47
N LYS A 18 -10.49 4.59 9.76
CA LYS A 18 -9.71 5.77 9.36
C LYS A 18 -9.02 5.60 8.02
N VAL A 19 -8.62 4.38 7.67
CA VAL A 19 -7.79 4.09 6.49
C VAL A 19 -8.64 3.85 5.26
N VAL A 20 -9.82 3.22 5.38
CA VAL A 20 -10.73 3.00 4.23
C VAL A 20 -11.07 4.30 3.48
N PRO A 21 -11.43 5.41 4.14
CA PRO A 21 -11.68 6.69 3.46
C PRO A 21 -10.44 7.30 2.78
N LEU A 22 -9.24 6.88 3.20
CA LEU A 22 -7.97 7.39 2.68
C LEU A 22 -7.48 6.56 1.48
N LEU A 23 -8.02 5.36 1.25
CA LEU A 23 -7.61 4.48 0.15
C LEU A 23 -7.50 5.19 -1.20
N PRO A 24 -8.48 6.00 -1.67
CA PRO A 24 -8.35 6.70 -2.95
C PRO A 24 -7.12 7.62 -3.02
N LYS A 25 -6.75 8.22 -1.88
CA LYS A 25 -5.60 9.14 -1.79
C LYS A 25 -4.27 8.40 -1.71
N LEU A 26 -4.27 7.14 -1.26
CA LEU A 26 -3.09 6.30 -1.13
C LEU A 26 -2.70 5.60 -2.45
N VAL A 27 -3.62 5.52 -3.43
CA VAL A 27 -3.38 4.88 -4.73
C VAL A 27 -2.15 5.47 -5.44
N ASN A 28 -2.10 6.78 -5.62
CA ASN A 28 -1.01 7.42 -6.36
C ASN A 28 0.35 7.32 -5.63
N PRO A 29 0.46 7.63 -4.32
CA PRO A 29 1.71 7.44 -3.58
C PRO A 29 2.25 6.01 -3.62
N ILE A 30 1.39 5.00 -3.41
CA ILE A 30 1.80 3.59 -3.45
C ILE A 30 2.25 3.21 -4.86
N LYS A 31 1.52 3.66 -5.89
CA LYS A 31 1.90 3.45 -7.30
C LYS A 31 3.28 4.02 -7.61
N LEU A 32 3.55 5.26 -7.19
CA LEU A 32 4.84 5.91 -7.43
C LEU A 32 5.98 5.16 -6.74
N ALA A 33 5.77 4.73 -5.50
CA ALA A 33 6.77 3.98 -4.74
C ALA A 33 7.01 2.58 -5.34
N LEU A 34 5.97 1.90 -5.83
CA LEU A 34 6.09 0.62 -6.56
C LEU A 34 6.72 0.77 -7.95
N SER A 35 6.78 1.97 -8.51
CA SER A 35 7.45 2.24 -9.80
C SER A 35 8.90 2.72 -9.61
N SER A 36 9.38 2.73 -8.37
CA SER A 36 10.75 3.13 -8.07
C SER A 36 11.75 2.10 -8.60
N THR A 37 12.88 2.58 -9.12
CA THR A 37 14.04 1.74 -9.49
C THR A 37 14.96 1.45 -8.30
N ASP A 38 14.67 2.05 -7.15
CA ASP A 38 15.34 1.77 -5.88
C ASP A 38 14.63 0.60 -5.19
N ASP A 39 15.34 -0.51 -5.02
CA ASP A 39 14.83 -1.77 -4.49
C ASP A 39 14.30 -1.61 -3.04
N ASP A 40 14.95 -0.81 -2.20
CA ASP A 40 14.51 -0.58 -0.82
C ASP A 40 13.18 0.18 -0.78
N VAL A 41 12.98 1.11 -1.71
CA VAL A 41 11.73 1.85 -1.88
C VAL A 41 10.62 0.92 -2.41
N PHE A 42 10.94 0.10 -3.41
CA PHE A 42 10.01 -0.87 -3.98
C PHE A 42 9.53 -1.89 -2.92
N GLU A 43 10.47 -2.56 -2.24
CA GLU A 43 10.15 -3.53 -1.18
C GLU A 43 9.37 -2.88 -0.02
N GLY A 44 9.72 -1.63 0.32
CA GLY A 44 8.99 -0.85 1.31
C GLY A 44 7.54 -0.62 0.91
N ALA A 45 7.29 -0.29 -0.36
CA ALA A 45 5.95 -0.08 -0.89
C ALA A 45 5.15 -1.40 -0.95
N LEU A 46 5.80 -2.50 -1.32
CA LEU A 46 5.19 -3.82 -1.35
C LEU A 46 4.75 -4.26 0.06
N ASN A 47 5.62 -4.11 1.06
CA ASN A 47 5.29 -4.39 2.45
C ASN A 47 4.17 -3.49 2.98
N ALA A 48 4.16 -2.21 2.60
CA ALA A 48 3.07 -1.30 2.96
C ALA A 48 1.73 -1.74 2.33
N LEU A 49 1.75 -2.23 1.09
CA LEU A 49 0.55 -2.75 0.41
C LEU A 49 0.01 -4.02 1.08
N ILE A 50 0.90 -4.93 1.51
CA ILE A 50 0.53 -6.12 2.28
C ILE A 50 -0.08 -5.71 3.63
N GLN A 51 0.52 -4.77 4.35
CA GLN A 51 -0.06 -4.26 5.61
C GLN A 51 -1.40 -3.54 5.39
N LEU A 52 -1.56 -2.85 4.27
CA LEU A 52 -2.82 -2.20 3.94
C LEU A 52 -3.92 -3.25 3.69
N SER A 53 -3.60 -4.34 3.00
CA SER A 53 -4.57 -5.40 2.69
C SER A 53 -5.07 -6.11 3.95
N THR A 54 -4.23 -6.27 4.98
CA THR A 54 -4.67 -6.86 6.27
C THR A 54 -5.62 -5.96 7.03
N VAL A 55 -5.53 -4.63 6.87
CA VAL A 55 -6.38 -3.65 7.57
C VAL A 55 -7.70 -3.39 6.84
N VAL A 56 -7.66 -3.22 5.52
CA VAL A 56 -8.85 -2.82 4.75
C VAL A 56 -9.59 -3.97 4.09
N GLY A 57 -8.95 -5.13 3.92
CA GLY A 57 -9.51 -6.32 3.27
C GLY A 57 -10.04 -6.01 1.86
N ASN A 58 -11.25 -6.47 1.57
CA ASN A 58 -11.89 -6.40 0.25
C ASN A 58 -12.10 -4.97 -0.29
N GLU A 59 -11.96 -3.93 0.54
CA GLU A 59 -11.99 -2.55 0.05
C GLU A 59 -10.81 -2.26 -0.90
N LEU A 60 -9.71 -3.01 -0.80
CA LEU A 60 -8.55 -2.89 -1.67
C LEU A 60 -8.81 -3.46 -3.08
N ASP A 61 -9.79 -4.33 -3.26
CA ASP A 61 -10.10 -5.01 -4.53
C ASP A 61 -10.42 -4.01 -5.65
N LYS A 62 -11.01 -2.87 -5.28
CA LYS A 62 -11.34 -1.75 -6.18
C LYS A 62 -10.09 -1.14 -6.84
N TYR A 63 -8.92 -1.32 -6.24
CA TYR A 63 -7.65 -0.71 -6.67
C TYR A 63 -6.62 -1.77 -7.12
N LEU A 64 -6.93 -3.05 -6.94
CA LEU A 64 -6.02 -4.18 -7.18
C LEU A 64 -5.54 -4.24 -8.64
N LYS A 65 -6.44 -3.96 -9.61
CA LYS A 65 -6.08 -3.87 -11.03
C LYS A 65 -5.01 -2.79 -11.29
N THR A 66 -5.11 -1.66 -10.60
CA THR A 66 -4.15 -0.55 -10.73
C THR A 66 -2.78 -0.96 -10.20
N TYR A 67 -2.73 -1.60 -9.03
CA TYR A 67 -1.45 -2.04 -8.45
C TYR A 67 -0.80 -3.19 -9.25
N LEU A 68 -1.59 -4.19 -9.66
CA LEU A 68 -1.09 -5.30 -10.45
C LEU A 68 -0.49 -4.84 -11.79
N SER A 69 -1.12 -3.87 -12.46
CA SER A 69 -0.59 -3.36 -13.73
C SER A 69 0.85 -2.82 -13.62
N ILE A 70 1.24 -2.31 -12.46
CA ILE A 70 2.58 -1.76 -12.22
C ILE A 70 3.58 -2.89 -11.97
N VAL A 71 3.21 -3.86 -11.12
CA VAL A 71 4.09 -5.00 -10.79
C VAL A 71 4.27 -5.93 -12.00
N SER A 72 3.23 -6.15 -12.80
CA SER A 72 3.31 -6.93 -14.03
C SER A 72 4.15 -6.24 -15.12
N PHE A 73 4.18 -4.91 -15.14
CA PHE A 73 5.00 -4.15 -16.09
C PHE A 73 6.49 -4.18 -15.73
N LEU A 74 6.82 -4.40 -14.46
CA LEU A 74 8.19 -4.48 -13.97
C LEU A 74 8.92 -5.78 -14.31
N GLY A 75 8.24 -6.75 -14.96
CA GLY A 75 8.91 -7.85 -15.66
C GLY A 75 9.94 -8.62 -14.82
N VAL A 76 9.58 -8.98 -13.60
CA VAL A 76 10.20 -10.11 -12.89
C VAL A 76 9.58 -11.40 -13.38
#